data_AF-A0A9E0IMK6-F1
#
_entry.id   AF-A0A9E0IMK6-F1
#
_cell.length_a   1.000
_cell.length_b   1.000
_cell.length_c   1.000
_cell.angle_alpha   90.00
_cell.angle_beta   90.00
_cell.angle_gamma   90.00
#
_symmetry.space_group_name_H-M   'P 1'
#
loop_
_entity.id
_entity.type
_entity.pdbx_description
1 polymer ?
#
loop_
_entity_poly.entity_id
_entity_poly.type
_entity_poly.pdbx_seq_one_letter_code
_entity_poly.pdbx_strand_id
1 'polypeptide(L)'
;MITAASPGHEAAAGSDVGGEGGRGGGEGGAGDGEGGSIGAATMQADGTLILQLRAEAEDGTIGDALLTYRPDHPRYAAVLAHLGPLRPGATCMVKPWPRG
;
A
#
# COMPACT_ATOMS: atom_id res chain seq x y z
N MET A 1 37.43 8.39 -15.09
CA MET A 1 36.04 8.82 -15.33
C MET A 1 35.47 9.25 -13.99
N ILE A 2 34.91 10.45 -13.92
CA ILE A 2 34.58 11.18 -12.70
C ILE A 2 33.25 10.73 -12.08
N THR A 3 33.24 10.65 -10.74
CA THR A 3 32.07 10.56 -9.86
C THR A 3 31.26 11.86 -9.89
N ALA A 4 29.94 11.77 -9.76
CA ALA A 4 29.12 12.84 -9.17
C ALA A 4 27.85 12.26 -8.54
N ALA A 5 27.76 12.38 -7.21
CA ALA A 5 26.52 12.33 -6.45
C ALA A 5 25.81 13.68 -6.55
N SER A 6 24.48 13.69 -6.62
CA SER A 6 23.66 14.91 -6.57
C SER A 6 23.00 15.03 -5.20
N PRO A 7 23.37 16.03 -4.37
CA PRO A 7 22.56 16.51 -3.26
C PRO A 7 21.75 17.75 -3.66
N GLY A 8 20.58 17.95 -3.03
CA GLY A 8 19.91 19.25 -3.01
C GLY A 8 18.41 19.19 -2.76
N HIS A 9 17.99 19.42 -1.51
CA HIS A 9 17.22 20.63 -1.18
C HIS A 9 17.20 20.84 0.34
N GLU A 10 17.72 21.98 0.77
CA GLU A 10 17.66 22.51 2.13
C GLU A 10 16.33 23.25 2.32
N ALA A 11 15.72 23.14 3.51
CA ALA A 11 14.69 24.06 3.96
C ALA A 11 14.85 24.31 5.47
N ALA A 12 14.69 25.57 5.84
CA ALA A 12 15.11 26.20 7.09
C ALA A 12 14.00 26.29 8.16
N ALA A 13 14.38 26.86 9.32
CA ALA A 13 13.57 27.42 10.42
C ALA A 13 12.86 26.40 11.33
N GLY A 14 12.71 26.58 12.63
CA GLY A 14 12.96 27.69 13.55
C GLY A 14 12.28 27.30 14.89
N SER A 15 12.87 27.67 16.01
CA SER A 15 12.31 27.43 17.35
C SER A 15 11.08 28.31 17.63
N ASP A 16 10.22 27.81 18.54
CA ASP A 16 9.49 28.54 19.58
C ASP A 16 7.94 28.61 19.52
N VAL A 17 7.36 28.10 20.61
CA VAL A 17 6.14 28.43 21.38
C VAL A 17 4.73 28.44 20.76
N GLY A 18 3.85 27.66 21.42
CA GLY A 18 2.56 28.13 21.95
C GLY A 18 1.34 28.11 21.02
N GLY A 19 0.32 27.32 21.40
CA GLY A 19 -1.02 27.49 20.83
C GLY A 19 -1.92 26.28 20.99
N GLU A 20 -2.71 26.27 22.06
CA GLU A 20 -3.88 25.41 22.24
C GLU A 20 -4.84 25.54 21.05
N GLY A 21 -5.43 24.42 20.61
CA GLY A 21 -6.58 24.47 19.71
C GLY A 21 -6.70 23.28 18.77
N GLY A 22 -7.56 22.32 19.14
CA GLY A 22 -8.20 21.43 18.18
C GLY A 22 -7.32 20.35 17.59
N ARG A 23 -7.24 19.20 18.27
CA ARG A 23 -7.01 17.92 17.58
C ARG A 23 -8.29 17.60 16.80
N GLY A 24 -8.47 18.32 15.69
CA GLY A 24 -9.43 18.01 14.64
C GLY A 24 -9.04 16.70 13.98
N GLY A 25 -10.06 15.88 13.74
CA GLY A 25 -9.93 14.52 13.27
C GLY A 25 -9.08 14.39 12.02
N GLY A 26 -8.14 13.47 12.12
CA GLY A 26 -7.41 12.86 11.01
C GLY A 26 -7.04 11.44 11.40
N GLU A 27 -7.90 10.78 12.19
CA GLU A 27 -7.90 9.33 12.28
C GLU A 27 -8.08 8.84 10.85
N GLY A 28 -7.03 8.26 10.27
CA GLY A 28 -7.13 7.48 9.04
C GLY A 28 -8.00 6.28 9.33
N GLY A 29 -9.31 6.52 9.40
CA GLY A 29 -10.34 5.50 9.42
C GLY A 29 -10.32 4.80 8.08
N ALA A 30 -9.44 3.80 7.93
CA ALA A 30 -9.70 2.67 7.05
C ALA A 30 -10.61 1.71 7.82
N GLY A 31 -11.80 2.18 8.15
CA GLY A 31 -12.81 1.45 8.88
C GLY A 31 -14.14 1.68 8.20
N ASP A 32 -14.42 0.92 7.16
CA ASP A 32 -15.76 0.83 6.60
C ASP A 32 -16.07 -0.65 6.37
N GLY A 33 -16.86 -1.19 7.30
CA GLY A 33 -17.44 -2.51 7.24
C GLY A 33 -18.30 -2.68 5.97
N GLU A 34 -18.39 -3.94 5.54
CA GLU A 34 -19.02 -4.42 4.31
C GLU A 34 -18.17 -4.26 3.03
N GLY A 35 -16.95 -4.82 3.09
CA GLY A 35 -16.09 -5.05 1.91
C GLY A 35 -14.82 -4.19 1.82
N GLY A 36 -14.36 -3.62 2.93
CA GLY A 36 -13.14 -2.80 2.99
C GLY A 36 -11.91 -3.47 2.39
N SER A 37 -10.97 -2.65 1.89
CA SER A 37 -9.71 -3.14 1.32
C SER A 37 -8.90 -3.91 2.36
N ILE A 38 -8.37 -5.08 1.97
CA ILE A 38 -7.45 -5.89 2.80
C ILE A 38 -5.98 -5.53 2.56
N GLY A 39 -5.70 -4.44 1.85
CA GLY A 39 -4.32 -4.00 1.61
C GLY A 39 -4.13 -3.23 0.31
N ALA A 40 -2.88 -3.18 -0.15
CA ALA A 40 -2.47 -2.51 -1.38
C ALA A 40 -1.62 -3.42 -2.26
N ALA A 41 -1.76 -3.26 -3.57
CA ALA A 41 -0.94 -3.94 -4.57
C ALA A 41 -0.26 -2.93 -5.48
N THR A 42 1.05 -3.09 -5.69
CA THR A 42 1.85 -2.28 -6.61
C THR A 42 2.42 -3.17 -7.70
N MET A 43 2.31 -2.74 -8.97
CA MET A 43 3.06 -3.36 -10.05
C MET A 43 4.41 -2.68 -10.20
N GLN A 44 5.48 -3.45 -10.12
CA GLN A 44 6.84 -2.99 -10.40
C GLN A 44 7.06 -2.76 -11.89
N ALA A 45 8.17 -2.09 -12.24
CA ALA A 45 8.51 -1.78 -13.64
C ALA A 45 8.68 -3.04 -14.51
N ASP A 46 9.12 -4.15 -13.91
CA ASP A 46 9.29 -5.46 -14.56
C ASP A 46 7.96 -6.26 -14.66
N GLY A 47 6.85 -5.70 -14.20
CA GLY A 47 5.54 -6.34 -14.16
C GLY A 47 5.29 -7.20 -12.91
N THR A 48 6.25 -7.32 -11.99
CA THR A 48 6.07 -8.05 -10.73
C THR A 48 5.03 -7.37 -9.86
N LEU A 49 4.07 -8.12 -9.33
CA LEU A 49 3.08 -7.64 -8.37
C LEU A 49 3.60 -7.82 -6.95
N ILE A 50 3.58 -6.75 -6.15
CA ILE A 50 3.86 -6.79 -4.72
C ILE A 50 2.58 -6.41 -3.98
N LEU A 51 2.07 -7.32 -3.14
CA LEU A 51 0.86 -7.14 -2.36
C LEU A 51 1.23 -7.05 -0.88
N GLN A 52 0.90 -5.95 -0.23
CA GLN A 52 0.93 -5.81 1.22
C GLN A 52 -0.50 -5.94 1.73
N LEU A 53 -0.78 -7.01 2.47
CA LEU A 53 -2.12 -7.36 2.93
C LEU A 53 -2.17 -7.36 4.46
N ARG A 54 -3.31 -6.93 4.99
CA ARG A 54 -3.70 -7.05 6.40
C ARG A 54 -5.16 -7.45 6.45
N ALA A 55 -5.44 -8.58 7.07
CA ALA A 55 -6.79 -9.09 7.23
C ALA A 55 -7.06 -9.39 8.71
N GLU A 56 -8.28 -9.13 9.13
CA GLU A 56 -8.79 -9.48 10.46
C GLU A 56 -9.88 -10.53 10.28
N ALA A 57 -9.78 -11.63 11.02
CA ALA A 57 -10.79 -12.67 11.09
C ALA A 57 -11.82 -12.38 12.19
N GLU A 58 -12.97 -13.05 12.13
CA GLU A 58 -14.12 -12.79 13.03
C GLU A 58 -13.79 -13.07 14.52
N ASP A 59 -12.79 -13.91 14.79
CA ASP A 59 -12.26 -14.21 16.12
C ASP A 59 -11.25 -13.17 16.62
N GLY A 60 -11.02 -12.09 15.86
CA GLY A 60 -10.07 -11.03 16.17
C GLY A 60 -8.62 -11.36 15.78
N THR A 61 -8.40 -12.48 15.08
CA THR A 61 -7.07 -12.85 14.59
C THR A 61 -6.67 -11.91 13.44
N ILE A 62 -5.52 -11.24 13.58
CA ILE A 62 -4.96 -10.35 12.55
C ILE A 62 -3.81 -11.07 11.84
N GLY A 63 -3.85 -11.10 10.51
CA GLY A 63 -2.78 -11.59 9.66
C GLY A 63 -2.25 -10.49 8.74
N ASP A 64 -0.94 -10.31 8.74
CA ASP A 64 -0.21 -9.45 7.82
C ASP A 64 0.61 -10.29 6.83
N ALA A 65 0.64 -9.91 5.55
CA ALA A 65 1.40 -10.62 4.52
C ALA A 65 2.01 -9.68 3.48
N LEU A 66 3.24 -9.98 3.04
CA LEU A 66 3.86 -9.39 1.86
C LEU A 66 4.06 -10.49 0.81
N LEU A 67 3.28 -10.44 -0.26
CA LEU A 67 3.26 -11.45 -1.31
C LEU A 67 3.83 -10.86 -2.61
N THR A 68 4.68 -11.64 -3.29
CA THR A 68 5.30 -11.24 -4.54
C THR A 68 4.93 -12.23 -5.64
N TYR A 69 4.34 -11.75 -6.73
CA TYR A 69 4.02 -12.53 -7.91
C TYR A 69 4.76 -11.99 -9.11
N ARG A 70 5.79 -12.71 -9.55
CA ARG A 70 6.45 -12.47 -10.83
C ARG A 70 5.52 -12.84 -12.00
N PRO A 71 5.69 -12.25 -13.20
CA PRO A 71 4.88 -12.60 -14.37
C PRO A 71 4.86 -14.10 -14.71
N ASP A 72 5.93 -14.83 -14.39
CA ASP A 72 6.05 -16.27 -14.59
C ASP A 72 5.40 -17.14 -13.49
N HIS A 73 4.92 -16.54 -12.39
CA HIS A 73 4.31 -17.28 -11.29
C HIS A 73 2.94 -17.85 -11.71
N PRO A 74 2.62 -19.13 -11.39
CA PRO A 74 1.39 -19.78 -11.87
C PRO A 74 0.08 -19.08 -11.43
N ARG A 75 0.14 -18.35 -10.32
CA ARG A 75 -1.00 -17.54 -9.80
C ARG A 75 -1.04 -16.10 -10.29
N TYR A 76 -0.05 -15.62 -11.03
CA TYR A 76 0.06 -14.22 -11.43
C TYR A 76 -1.19 -13.73 -12.17
N ALA A 77 -1.63 -14.47 -13.19
CA ALA A 77 -2.79 -14.09 -14.00
C ALA A 77 -4.07 -14.00 -13.17
N ALA A 78 -4.28 -14.95 -12.25
CA ALA A 78 -5.44 -14.96 -11.36
C ALA A 78 -5.42 -13.77 -10.39
N VAL A 79 -4.25 -13.43 -9.84
CA VAL A 79 -4.09 -12.27 -8.95
C VAL A 79 -4.30 -10.97 -9.73
N LEU A 80 -3.69 -10.81 -10.90
CA LEU A 80 -3.88 -9.61 -11.72
C LEU A 80 -5.35 -9.44 -12.13
N ALA A 81 -6.04 -10.53 -12.48
CA ALA A 81 -7.47 -10.48 -12.79
C ALA A 81 -8.31 -10.00 -11.59
N HIS A 82 -7.96 -10.41 -10.37
CA HIS A 82 -8.62 -9.95 -9.15
C HIS A 82 -8.36 -8.46 -8.85
N LEU A 83 -7.13 -7.99 -9.06
CA LEU A 83 -6.76 -6.58 -8.89
C LEU A 83 -7.40 -5.67 -9.96
N GLY A 84 -7.71 -6.25 -11.12
CA GLY A 84 -8.09 -5.51 -12.32
C GLY A 84 -6.86 -5.00 -13.09
N PRO A 85 -7.08 -4.24 -14.19
CA PRO A 85 -6.00 -3.76 -15.03
C PRO A 85 -5.07 -2.82 -14.24
N LEU A 86 -3.83 -3.26 -14.04
CA LEU A 86 -2.79 -2.49 -13.36
C LEU A 86 -1.61 -2.28 -14.32
N ARG A 87 -1.08 -1.06 -14.38
CA ARG A 87 0.09 -0.72 -15.21
C ARG A 87 1.37 -0.74 -14.36
N PRO A 88 2.55 -0.98 -14.96
CA PRO A 88 3.81 -0.85 -14.25
C PRO A 88 3.96 0.52 -13.58
N GLY A 89 4.34 0.52 -12.30
CA GLY A 89 4.45 1.69 -11.43
C GLY A 89 3.13 2.11 -10.75
N ALA A 90 2.00 1.49 -11.07
CA ALA A 90 0.71 1.83 -10.47
C ALA A 90 0.42 1.01 -9.21
N THR A 91 -0.38 1.61 -8.31
CA THR A 91 -0.87 1.01 -7.07
C THR A 91 -2.39 0.97 -7.07
N CYS A 92 -2.98 -0.10 -6.53
CA CYS A 92 -4.41 -0.22 -6.31
C CYS A 92 -4.74 -0.81 -4.93
N MET A 93 -5.97 -0.60 -4.47
CA MET A 93 -6.50 -1.20 -3.25
C MET A 93 -6.96 -2.63 -3.50
N VAL A 94 -6.60 -3.55 -2.61
CA VAL A 94 -6.90 -4.98 -2.75
C VAL A 94 -8.21 -5.30 -2.06
N LYS A 95 -9.23 -5.68 -2.82
CA LYS A 95 -10.48 -6.19 -2.26
C LYS A 95 -10.26 -7.58 -1.65
N PRO A 96 -11.04 -7.97 -0.62
CA PRO A 96 -11.08 -9.35 -0.15
C PRO A 96 -11.37 -10.31 -1.31
N TRP A 97 -10.78 -11.51 -1.26
CA TRP A 97 -11.18 -12.56 -2.21
C TRP A 97 -12.62 -13.00 -1.91
N PRO A 98 -13.44 -13.23 -2.95
CA PRO A 98 -14.75 -13.82 -2.75
C PRO A 98 -14.59 -15.19 -2.07
N ARG A 99 -15.38 -15.43 -1.03
CA ARG A 99 -15.50 -16.78 -0.46
C ARG A 99 -16.21 -17.65 -1.50
N GLY A 100 -15.57 -18.74 -1.92
CA GLY A 100 -16.15 -19.74 -2.82
C GLY A 100 -17.15 -20.65 -2.12
#